data_AF-A0A953AR07-F1
#
_entry.id   AF-A0A953AR07-F1
#
_cell.length_a   1.000
_cell.length_b   1.000
_cell.length_c   1.000
_cell.angle_alpha   90.00
_cell.angle_beta   90.00
_cell.angle_gamma   90.00
#
_symmetry.space_group_name_H-M   'P 1'
#
loop_
_entity.id
_entity.type
_entity.pdbx_description
1 polymer ?
#
loop_
_entity_poly.entity_id
_entity_poly.type
_entity_poly.pdbx_seq_one_letter_code
_entity_poly.pdbx_strand_id
1 'polypeptide(L)'
;MKPIRVVAALAVVAGVLVMGAASAEKKGADTVTVLVALRDIPAGVPLRMEDLAQASLPRAQVTSSFVRPEFASYLIDQPVTVPVLHDDPILWSMFEPSRRDEASVRCFGALKGKTAQEQVAELRARVLAP
;
A
#
# COMPACT_ATOMS: atom_id res chain seq x y z
N MET A 1 -32.35 48.27 -10.39
CA MET A 1 -32.91 46.95 -10.76
C MET A 1 -32.39 46.52 -12.11
N LYS A 2 -31.50 45.51 -12.14
CA LYS A 2 -31.18 44.60 -13.28
C LYS A 2 -30.01 43.66 -12.86
N PRO A 3 -30.28 42.51 -12.21
CA PRO A 3 -29.25 41.55 -11.80
C PRO A 3 -29.35 40.27 -12.65
N ILE A 4 -28.73 40.23 -13.84
CA ILE A 4 -28.75 39.03 -14.71
C ILE A 4 -27.37 38.79 -15.37
N ARG A 5 -26.26 39.03 -14.66
CA ARG A 5 -24.91 38.77 -15.21
C ARG A 5 -23.93 38.07 -14.28
N VAL A 6 -24.37 37.62 -13.10
CA VAL A 6 -23.46 37.00 -12.12
C VAL A 6 -23.53 35.46 -12.14
N VAL A 7 -24.52 34.86 -12.80
CA VAL A 7 -24.68 33.38 -12.83
C VAL A 7 -23.76 32.69 -13.85
N ALA A 8 -23.15 33.42 -14.78
CA ALA A 8 -22.27 32.85 -15.81
C ALA A 8 -20.80 32.67 -15.39
N ALA A 9 -20.42 33.11 -14.18
CA ALA A 9 -19.06 32.92 -13.67
C ALA A 9 -18.88 31.60 -12.89
N LEU A 10 -19.99 30.92 -12.54
CA LEU A 10 -20.00 29.69 -11.74
C LEU A 10 -20.23 28.44 -12.60
N ALA A 11 -19.64 28.36 -13.79
CA ALA A 11 -19.70 27.16 -14.63
C ALA A 11 -18.40 26.86 -15.40
N VAL A 12 -17.38 27.72 -15.31
CA VAL A 12 -16.12 27.55 -16.06
C VAL A 12 -14.95 27.06 -15.18
N VAL A 13 -15.08 27.04 -13.85
CA VAL A 13 -13.99 26.60 -12.94
C VAL A 13 -14.05 25.10 -12.62
N ALA A 14 -15.06 24.36 -13.09
CA ALA A 14 -15.17 22.91 -12.87
C ALA A 14 -14.48 22.04 -13.95
N GLY A 15 -13.84 22.63 -14.95
CA GLY A 15 -13.35 21.91 -16.14
C GLY A 15 -11.85 21.62 -16.23
N VAL A 16 -11.02 22.00 -15.25
CA VAL A 16 -9.53 22.02 -15.41
C VAL A 16 -8.76 21.28 -14.30
N LEU A 17 -9.37 20.32 -13.59
CA LEU A 17 -8.64 19.45 -12.64
C LEU A 17 -8.75 17.95 -12.97
N VAL A 18 -8.96 17.61 -14.24
CA VAL A 18 -8.83 16.24 -14.75
C VAL A 18 -7.66 16.20 -15.74
N MET A 19 -6.43 16.35 -15.25
CA MET A 19 -5.22 16.00 -16.02
C MET A 19 -4.02 15.98 -15.07
N GLY A 20 -3.55 14.80 -14.66
CA GLY A 20 -2.40 14.73 -13.77
C GLY A 20 -1.94 13.38 -13.23
N ALA A 21 -2.47 12.25 -13.69
CA ALA A 21 -1.82 10.95 -13.53
C ALA A 21 -1.72 10.28 -14.91
N ALA A 22 -1.13 11.00 -15.85
CA ALA A 22 -0.59 10.39 -17.05
C ALA A 22 0.60 9.55 -16.61
N SER A 23 0.37 8.25 -16.37
CA SER A 23 1.42 7.25 -16.31
C SER A 23 2.32 7.45 -17.52
N ALA A 24 3.55 7.88 -17.26
CA ALA A 24 4.58 7.96 -18.28
C ALA A 24 4.91 6.53 -18.72
N GLU A 25 4.17 6.03 -19.72
CA GLU A 25 4.52 4.83 -20.46
C GLU A 25 5.85 5.06 -21.18
N LYS A 26 6.94 4.73 -20.49
CA LYS A 26 8.23 4.52 -21.16
C LYS A 26 8.14 3.20 -21.93
N LYS A 27 8.03 3.33 -23.25
CA LYS A 27 8.18 2.23 -24.22
C LYS A 27 9.38 1.34 -23.86
N GLY A 28 9.10 0.05 -23.60
CA GLY A 28 10.08 -1.03 -23.71
C GLY A 28 10.61 -1.67 -22.42
N ALA A 29 10.07 -1.35 -21.24
CA ALA A 29 10.44 -2.05 -20.02
C ALA A 29 9.49 -3.23 -19.79
N ASP A 30 10.02 -4.46 -19.75
CA ASP A 30 9.29 -5.64 -19.28
C ASP A 30 9.01 -5.45 -17.79
N THR A 31 7.93 -4.74 -17.47
CA THR A 31 7.52 -4.40 -16.11
C THR A 31 6.30 -5.19 -15.71
N VAL A 32 6.21 -5.48 -14.42
CA VAL A 32 5.07 -6.15 -13.80
C VAL A 32 4.50 -5.23 -12.74
N THR A 33 3.17 -5.09 -12.75
CA THR A 33 2.44 -4.36 -11.71
C THR A 33 2.31 -5.23 -10.47
N VAL A 34 2.66 -4.68 -9.32
CA VAL A 34 2.59 -5.34 -8.01
C VAL A 34 1.84 -4.45 -7.02
N LEU A 35 1.38 -5.05 -5.92
CA LEU A 35 0.79 -4.32 -4.80
C LEU A 35 1.88 -3.82 -3.85
N VAL A 36 1.74 -2.58 -3.39
CA VAL A 36 2.57 -1.96 -2.36
C VAL A 36 1.69 -1.34 -1.28
N ALA A 37 2.24 -1.10 -0.10
CA ALA A 37 1.52 -0.45 0.99
C ALA A 37 1.40 1.06 0.75
N LEU A 38 0.18 1.58 0.76
CA LEU A 38 -0.11 3.01 0.64
C LEU A 38 0.23 3.79 1.92
N ARG A 39 0.33 3.11 3.06
CA ARG A 39 0.68 3.68 4.37
C ARG A 39 1.33 2.61 5.24
N ASP A 40 1.92 3.01 6.35
CA ASP A 40 2.47 2.05 7.31
C ASP A 40 1.34 1.17 7.88
N ILE A 41 1.52 -0.15 7.82
CA ILE A 41 0.55 -1.16 8.27
C ILE A 41 1.16 -1.91 9.46
N PRO A 42 0.53 -1.88 10.63
CA PRO A 42 1.04 -2.57 11.81
C PRO A 42 0.85 -4.09 11.71
N ALA A 43 1.71 -4.84 12.38
CA ALA A 43 1.51 -6.28 12.51
C ALA A 43 0.20 -6.60 13.24
N GLY A 44 -0.50 -7.62 12.76
CA GLY A 44 -1.75 -8.12 13.32
C GLY A 44 -2.98 -7.34 12.87
N VAL A 45 -2.81 -6.28 12.09
CA VAL A 45 -3.92 -5.48 11.55
C VAL A 45 -4.45 -6.14 10.26
N PRO A 46 -5.77 -6.39 10.15
CA PRO A 46 -6.38 -6.86 8.92
C PRO A 46 -6.17 -5.88 7.77
N LEU A 47 -5.67 -6.38 6.64
CA LEU A 47 -5.41 -5.59 5.44
C LEU A 47 -6.71 -5.11 4.80
N ARG A 48 -6.79 -3.83 4.42
CA ARG A 48 -7.92 -3.24 3.69
C ARG A 48 -7.50 -2.77 2.31
N MET A 49 -8.48 -2.61 1.42
CA MET A 49 -8.21 -2.12 0.06
C MET A 49 -7.60 -0.70 0.06
N GLU A 50 -7.99 0.14 1.01
CA GLU A 50 -7.45 1.49 1.23
C GLU A 50 -6.01 1.52 1.75
N ASP A 51 -5.46 0.38 2.17
CA ASP A 51 -4.05 0.26 2.56
C ASP A 51 -3.13 -0.04 1.37
N LEU A 52 -3.70 -0.25 0.17
CA LEU A 52 -3.01 -0.77 -0.99
C LEU A 52 -2.88 0.27 -2.10
N ALA A 53 -1.70 0.27 -2.74
CA ALA A 53 -1.44 0.96 -3.99
C ALA A 53 -0.82 0.00 -5.01
N GLN A 54 -0.70 0.44 -6.26
CA GLN A 54 -0.05 -0.32 -7.33
C GLN A 54 1.26 0.35 -7.72
N ALA A 55 2.31 -0.44 -7.87
CA ALA A 55 3.61 0.01 -8.38
C ALA A 55 4.02 -0.82 -9.60
N SER A 56 4.69 -0.19 -10.56
CA SER A 56 5.25 -0.88 -11.72
C SER A 56 6.74 -1.10 -11.52
N LEU A 57 7.16 -2.36 -11.47
CA LEU A 57 8.56 -2.75 -11.25
C LEU A 57 9.10 -3.55 -12.44
N PRO A 58 10.41 -3.46 -12.75
CA PRO A 58 11.02 -4.32 -13.76
C PRO A 58 10.84 -5.81 -13.41
N ARG A 59 10.47 -6.66 -14.39
CA ARG A 59 10.24 -8.10 -14.18
C ARG A 59 11.41 -8.78 -13.49
N ALA A 60 12.64 -8.38 -13.80
CA ALA A 60 13.85 -8.94 -13.20
C ALA A 60 13.93 -8.78 -11.67
N GLN A 61 13.18 -7.84 -11.08
CA GLN A 61 13.10 -7.60 -9.64
C GLN A 61 11.89 -8.29 -8.99
N VAL A 62 10.91 -8.71 -9.80
CA VAL A 62 9.65 -9.27 -9.31
C VAL A 62 9.74 -10.78 -9.22
N THR A 63 9.67 -11.31 -8.01
CA THR A 63 9.60 -12.75 -7.75
C THR A 63 8.16 -13.21 -7.60
N SER A 64 7.94 -14.53 -7.55
CA SER A 64 6.61 -15.11 -7.30
C SER A 64 6.01 -14.75 -5.93
N SER A 65 6.84 -14.25 -5.00
CA SER A 65 6.40 -13.80 -3.67
C SER A 65 5.63 -12.49 -3.72
N PHE A 66 5.82 -11.66 -4.76
CA PHE A 66 5.09 -10.40 -4.91
C PHE A 66 3.63 -10.68 -5.23
N VAL A 67 2.75 -9.95 -4.56
CA VAL A 67 1.32 -10.05 -4.83
C VAL A 67 0.98 -9.13 -5.99
N ARG A 68 0.30 -9.70 -6.99
CA ARG A 68 -0.21 -8.94 -8.14
C ARG A 68 -1.64 -8.45 -7.90
N PRO A 69 -2.08 -7.33 -8.51
CA PRO A 69 -3.38 -6.71 -8.22
C PRO A 69 -4.57 -7.65 -8.41
N GLU A 70 -4.51 -8.59 -9.36
CA GLU A 70 -5.58 -9.57 -9.60
C GLU A 70 -5.83 -10.51 -8.40
N PHE A 71 -4.89 -10.58 -7.45
CA PHE A 71 -5.00 -11.40 -6.25
C PHE A 71 -5.30 -10.61 -4.98
N ALA A 72 -5.55 -9.30 -5.07
CA ALA A 72 -5.79 -8.45 -3.91
C ALA A 72 -6.94 -8.96 -3.01
N SER A 73 -8.01 -9.47 -3.62
CA SER A 73 -9.20 -9.98 -2.93
C SER A 73 -8.91 -11.15 -1.99
N TYR A 74 -7.85 -11.93 -2.23
CA TYR A 74 -7.46 -13.01 -1.34
C TYR A 74 -6.89 -12.50 -0.02
N LEU A 75 -6.34 -11.28 0.02
CA LEU A 75 -5.63 -10.74 1.18
C LEU A 75 -6.50 -9.88 2.08
N ILE A 76 -7.62 -9.38 1.57
CA ILE A 76 -8.49 -8.48 2.33
C ILE A 76 -8.99 -9.22 3.59
N ASP A 77 -8.99 -8.48 4.69
CA ASP A 77 -9.32 -8.95 6.04
C ASP A 77 -8.34 -9.98 6.64
N GLN A 78 -7.25 -10.32 5.93
CA GLN A 78 -6.16 -11.11 6.52
C GLN A 78 -5.20 -10.20 7.31
N PRO A 79 -4.85 -10.55 8.56
CA PRO A 79 -3.87 -9.81 9.32
C PRO A 79 -2.46 -10.03 8.78
N VAL A 80 -1.71 -8.94 8.60
CA VAL A 80 -0.26 -9.01 8.28
C VAL A 80 0.54 -9.51 9.48
N THR A 81 1.57 -10.32 9.24
CA THR A 81 2.39 -10.95 10.30
C THR A 81 3.51 -10.09 10.83
N VAL A 82 3.90 -9.08 10.05
CA VAL A 82 4.99 -8.15 10.34
C VAL A 82 4.54 -6.72 10.03
N PRO A 83 5.15 -5.69 10.63
CA PRO A 83 4.92 -4.32 10.22
C PRO A 83 5.39 -4.12 8.77
N VAL A 84 4.59 -3.41 7.98
CA VAL A 84 4.87 -3.07 6.58
C VAL A 84 4.94 -1.56 6.47
N LEU A 85 5.97 -1.00 5.84
CA LEU A 85 6.11 0.45 5.70
C LEU A 85 5.46 0.94 4.40
N HIS A 86 5.16 2.23 4.35
CA HIS A 86 4.78 2.90 3.11
C HIS A 86 5.74 2.56 1.95
N ASP A 87 5.18 2.28 0.78
CA ASP A 87 5.84 1.85 -0.45
C ASP A 87 6.50 0.46 -0.41
N ASP A 88 6.43 -0.28 0.71
CA ASP A 88 6.92 -1.65 0.74
C ASP A 88 6.03 -2.57 -0.13
N PRO A 89 6.63 -3.52 -0.89
CA PRO A 89 5.88 -4.52 -1.62
C PRO A 89 5.07 -5.43 -0.69
N ILE A 90 3.83 -5.71 -1.07
CA ILE A 90 3.01 -6.71 -0.39
C ILE A 90 3.44 -8.10 -0.89
N LEU A 91 3.87 -8.94 0.05
CA LEU A 91 4.37 -10.29 -0.23
C LEU A 91 3.46 -11.36 0.36
N TRP A 92 3.33 -12.49 -0.33
CA TRP A 92 2.58 -13.65 0.18
C TRP A 92 3.06 -14.14 1.54
N SER A 93 4.36 -14.02 1.82
CA SER A 93 4.98 -14.45 3.08
C SER A 93 4.62 -13.57 4.28
N MET A 94 3.99 -12.40 4.06
CA MET A 94 3.51 -11.52 5.14
C MET A 94 2.16 -11.97 5.71
N PHE A 95 1.57 -13.03 5.17
CA PHE A 95 0.29 -13.56 5.61
C PHE A 95 0.48 -15.00 6.08
N GLU A 96 -0.22 -15.36 7.15
CA GLU A 96 -0.22 -16.75 7.62
C GLU A 96 -1.04 -17.63 6.67
N PRO A 97 -0.52 -18.79 6.22
CA PRO A 97 -1.43 -19.87 5.86
C PRO A 97 -2.27 -20.20 7.09
N SER A 98 -3.52 -20.63 6.92
CA SER A 98 -4.54 -20.80 7.97
C SER A 98 -4.18 -21.66 9.20
N ARG A 99 -2.95 -22.18 9.32
CA ARG A 99 -2.34 -22.68 10.54
C ARG A 99 -1.40 -21.62 11.14
N ARG A 100 -1.81 -21.02 12.26
CA ARG A 100 -0.87 -20.33 13.17
C ARG A 100 0.19 -21.34 13.62
N ASP A 101 1.40 -21.23 13.11
CA ASP A 101 2.53 -22.00 13.62
C ASP A 101 3.18 -21.28 14.82
N GLU A 102 4.05 -21.99 15.55
CA GLU A 102 4.71 -21.46 16.75
C GLU A 102 5.69 -20.31 16.45
N ALA A 103 6.26 -20.26 15.23
CA ALA A 103 7.17 -19.21 14.81
C ALA A 103 6.44 -17.89 14.62
N SER A 104 5.24 -17.92 14.03
CA SER A 104 4.34 -16.77 13.90
C SER A 104 4.04 -16.16 15.27
N VAL A 105 3.64 -16.99 16.23
CA VAL A 105 3.33 -16.58 17.61
C VAL A 105 4.53 -15.92 18.27
N ARG A 106 5.75 -16.40 18.00
CA ARG A 106 6.99 -15.83 18.56
C ARG A 106 7.34 -14.47 17.94
N CYS A 107 7.17 -14.31 16.63
CA CYS A 107 7.34 -13.01 15.94
C CYS A 107 6.35 -11.98 16.48
N PHE A 108 5.06 -12.33 16.59
CA PHE A 108 4.05 -11.48 17.22
C PHE A 108 4.33 -11.23 18.71
N GLY A 109 4.87 -12.22 19.42
CA GLY A 109 5.24 -12.10 20.84
C GLY A 109 6.28 -11.01 21.09
N ALA A 110 7.23 -10.82 20.18
CA ALA A 110 8.24 -9.76 20.26
C ALA A 110 7.65 -8.35 20.07
N LEU A 111 6.47 -8.25 19.46
CA LEU A 111 5.74 -7.00 19.24
C LEU A 111 4.68 -6.72 20.32
N LYS A 112 4.43 -7.70 21.20
CA LYS A 112 3.37 -7.64 22.21
C LYS A 112 3.57 -6.45 23.16
N GLY A 113 2.54 -5.62 23.28
CA GLY A 113 2.52 -4.43 24.14
C GLY A 113 2.98 -3.14 23.47
N LYS A 114 3.47 -3.20 22.23
CA LYS A 114 3.79 -2.01 21.43
C LYS A 114 2.61 -1.63 20.56
N THR A 115 2.28 -0.35 20.54
CA THR A 115 1.35 0.24 19.58
C THR A 115 1.88 0.12 18.16
N ALA A 116 0.96 0.21 17.22
CA ALA A 116 1.24 0.33 15.80
C ALA A 116 2.34 1.36 15.48
N GLN A 117 2.21 2.55 16.05
CA GLN A 117 3.13 3.66 15.85
C GLN A 117 4.51 3.37 16.43
N GLU A 118 4.59 2.73 17.60
CA GLU A 118 5.87 2.34 18.21
C GLU A 118 6.60 1.28 17.38
N GLN A 119 5.88 0.29 16.86
CA GLN A 119 6.47 -0.75 15.99
C GLN A 119 7.07 -0.12 14.72
N VAL A 120 6.32 0.77 14.08
CA VAL A 120 6.76 1.46 12.86
C VAL A 120 7.92 2.41 13.16
N ALA A 121 7.85 3.18 14.25
CA ALA A 121 8.91 4.09 14.65
C ALA A 121 10.22 3.35 14.93
N GLU A 122 10.15 2.20 15.63
CA GLU A 122 11.31 1.36 15.87
C GLU A 122 11.88 0.78 14.57
N LEU A 123 11.02 0.29 13.67
CA LEU A 123 11.48 -0.27 12.39
C LEU A 123 12.17 0.80 11.54
N ARG A 124 11.58 2.01 11.42
CA ARG A 124 12.22 3.15 10.75
C ARG A 124 13.57 3.48 11.36
N ALA A 125 13.67 3.51 12.69
CA ALA A 125 14.93 3.80 13.38
C ALA A 125 16.01 2.76 13.09
N ARG A 126 15.65 1.49 12.87
CA ARG A 126 16.61 0.43 12.54
C ARG A 126 17.01 0.41 11.07
N VAL A 127 16.05 0.61 10.16
CA VAL A 127 16.27 0.49 8.71
C VAL A 127 16.91 1.75 8.12
N LEU A 128 16.57 2.92 8.65
CA LEU A 128 17.03 4.23 8.13
C LEU A 128 18.18 4.85 8.94
N ALA A 129 18.71 4.15 9.94
CA ALA A 129 19.91 4.61 10.65
C ALA A 129 21.15 4.53 9.72
N PRO A 130 22.02 5.55 9.72
CA PRO A 130 23.20 5.62 8.85
C PRO A 130 24.28 4.61 9.21
#